data_AF-A0A1Y2N880-F1
#
_entry.id   AF-A0A1Y2N880-F1
#
_cell.length_a   1.000
_cell.length_b   1.000
_cell.length_c   1.000
_cell.angle_alpha   90.00
_cell.angle_beta   90.00
_cell.angle_gamma   90.00
#
_symmetry.space_group_name_H-M   'P 1'
#
loop_
_entity.id
_entity.type
_entity.pdbx_description
1 polymer ?
#
loop_
_entity_poly.entity_id
_entity_poly.type
_entity_poly.pdbx_seq_one_letter_code
_entity_poly.pdbx_strand_id
1 'polypeptide(L)' 'MVDLPTADDARALQTLTDTYGTGNVQELRTSRRVQWTGRHYASGLEGTAVANAQAEPVGRARAATTLADAVARDALTP' A
#
# COMPACT_ATOMS: atom_id res chain seq x y z
N MET A 1 6.43 -5.38 -5.14
CA MET A 1 7.79 -4.87 -4.95
C MET A 1 8.29 -4.34 -6.27
N VAL A 2 9.04 -3.24 -6.25
CA VAL A 2 9.65 -2.62 -7.43
C VAL A 2 11.11 -2.31 -7.10
N ASP A 3 12.01 -2.81 -7.94
CA ASP A 3 13.44 -2.47 -7.87
C ASP A 3 13.72 -1.24 -8.71
N LEU A 4 14.53 -0.33 -8.17
CA LEU A 4 14.90 0.92 -8.82
C LEU A 4 16.41 1.02 -9.06
N PRO A 5 16.86 1.86 -10.01
CA PRO A 5 18.28 1.95 -10.35
C PRO A 5 19.15 2.45 -9.19
N THR A 6 18.61 3.29 -8.32
CA THR A 6 19.33 3.87 -7.18
C THR A 6 18.49 3.87 -5.91
N ALA A 7 19.16 3.97 -4.76
CA ALA A 7 18.49 4.12 -3.46
C ALA A 7 17.73 5.46 -3.35
N ASP A 8 18.18 6.50 -4.06
CA ASP A 8 17.50 7.79 -4.06
C ASP A 8 16.19 7.72 -4.87
N ASP A 9 16.19 7.03 -6.00
CA ASP A 9 14.96 6.74 -6.74
C ASP A 9 13.98 5.94 -5.87
N ALA A 10 14.49 4.96 -5.11
CA ALA A 10 13.70 4.14 -4.21
C ALA A 10 13.07 4.95 -3.06
N ARG A 11 13.83 5.86 -2.45
CA ARG A 11 13.29 6.81 -1.46
C ARG A 11 12.26 7.76 -2.07
N ALA A 12 12.50 8.24 -3.29
CA ALA A 12 11.57 9.12 -3.98
C ALA A 12 10.24 8.41 -4.27
N LEU A 13 10.29 7.16 -4.74
CA LEU A 13 9.10 6.34 -4.95
C LEU A 13 8.39 6.05 -3.62
N GLN A 14 9.12 5.66 -2.57
CA GLN A 14 8.53 5.42 -1.25
C GLN A 14 7.78 6.66 -0.73
N THR A 15 8.43 7.82 -0.78
CA THR A 15 7.83 9.11 -0.39
C THR A 15 6.58 9.42 -1.20
N LEU A 16 6.61 9.14 -2.50
CA LEU A 16 5.44 9.29 -3.35
C LEU A 16 4.31 8.39 -2.87
N THR A 17 4.57 7.09 -2.63
CA THR A 17 3.56 6.12 -2.19
C THR A 17 3.05 6.35 -0.76
N ASP A 18 3.84 6.99 0.10
CA ASP A 18 3.46 7.38 1.47
C ASP A 18 2.63 8.67 1.52
N THR A 19 2.53 9.38 0.39
CA THR A 19 1.65 10.54 0.30
C THR A 19 0.21 10.05 0.12
N TYR A 20 -0.67 10.41 1.06
CA TYR A 20 -2.07 10.00 1.00
C TYR A 20 -2.74 10.36 -0.35
N GLY A 21 -3.40 9.38 -0.97
CA GLY A 21 -4.10 9.55 -2.25
C GLY A 21 -3.25 9.37 -3.51
N THR A 22 -1.96 9.01 -3.39
CA THR A 22 -1.10 8.64 -4.53
C THR A 22 -1.04 7.14 -4.79
N GLY A 23 -1.56 6.32 -3.86
CA GLY A 23 -1.75 4.89 -4.08
C GLY A 23 -2.60 4.66 -5.35
N ASN A 24 -2.56 3.45 -5.91
CA ASN A 24 -3.31 3.12 -7.13
C ASN A 24 -4.82 3.39 -6.95
N VAL A 25 -5.27 4.60 -7.31
CA VAL A 25 -6.67 5.02 -7.19
C VAL A 25 -7.55 4.25 -8.18
N GLN A 26 -6.93 3.70 -9.22
CA GLN A 26 -7.59 2.93 -10.26
C GLN A 26 -6.94 1.57 -10.42
N GLU A 27 -7.47 0.59 -9.70
CA GLU A 27 -7.08 -0.80 -9.89
C GLU A 27 -7.59 -1.36 -11.21
N LEU A 28 -6.74 -2.10 -11.93
CA LEU A 28 -7.04 -2.64 -13.26
C LEU A 28 -8.14 -3.72 -13.20
N ARG A 29 -8.33 -4.36 -12.03
CA ARG A 29 -9.42 -5.31 -11.76
C ARG A 29 -9.87 -5.20 -10.30
N THR A 30 -10.96 -4.49 -10.04
CA THR A 30 -11.58 -4.50 -8.70
C THR A 30 -12.85 -5.34 -8.66
N SER A 31 -13.06 -6.01 -7.52
CA SER A 31 -14.40 -6.51 -7.19
C SER A 31 -15.30 -5.32 -6.84
N ARG A 32 -16.56 -5.32 -7.27
CA ARG A 32 -17.51 -4.22 -6.99
C ARG A 32 -17.74 -3.94 -5.49
N ARG A 33 -17.24 -4.80 -4.60
CA ARG A 33 -17.39 -4.71 -3.14
C ARG A 33 -16.23 -4.02 -2.43
N VAL A 34 -15.12 -3.77 -3.13
CA VAL A 34 -13.92 -3.14 -2.57
C VAL A 34 -13.73 -1.78 -3.21
N GLN A 35 -13.75 -0.74 -2.39
CA GLN A 35 -13.39 0.62 -2.80
C GLN A 35 -11.93 0.86 -2.41
N TRP A 36 -11.06 1.03 -3.39
CA TRP A 36 -9.68 1.41 -3.15
C TRP A 36 -9.61 2.90 -2.87
N THR A 37 -9.12 3.26 -1.68
CA THR A 37 -9.04 4.63 -1.18
C THR A 37 -7.60 5.08 -0.96
N GLY A 38 -6.66 4.13 -0.86
CA GLY A 38 -5.27 4.41 -0.50
C GLY A 38 -5.11 4.87 0.95
N ARG A 39 -6.10 4.59 1.82
CA ARG A 39 -6.06 4.90 3.27
C ARG A 39 -5.33 3.84 4.08
N HIS A 40 -5.42 2.60 3.61
CA HIS A 40 -5.03 1.41 4.34
C HIS A 40 -3.87 0.76 3.60
N TYR A 41 -2.67 1.24 3.89
CA TYR A 41 -1.45 0.84 3.21
C TYR A 41 -0.26 0.82 4.17
N ALA A 42 0.80 0.16 3.72
CA ALA A 42 2.12 0.28 4.30
C ALA A 42 3.16 0.24 3.17
N SER A 43 4.30 0.91 3.37
CA SER A 43 5.45 0.81 2.48
C SER A 43 6.68 0.33 3.24
N GLY A 44 7.56 -0.36 2.52
CA GLY A 44 8.86 -0.81 3.00
C GLY A 44 9.93 -0.46 1.96
N LEU A 45 11.14 -0.18 2.44
CA LEU A 45 12.30 0.10 1.60
C LEU A 45 13.45 -0.82 2.02
N GLU A 46 14.02 -1.52 1.05
CA GLU A 46 15.20 -2.36 1.22
C GLU A 46 16.23 -2.05 0.13
N GLY A 47 17.22 -1.21 0.46
CA GLY A 47 18.23 -0.77 -0.49
C GLY A 47 17.63 -0.01 -1.67
N THR A 48 17.54 -0.67 -2.82
CA THR A 48 16.96 -0.15 -4.06
C THR A 48 15.54 -0.66 -4.33
N ALA A 49 14.99 -1.50 -3.44
CA ALA A 49 13.68 -2.10 -3.59
C ALA A 49 12.64 -1.37 -2.73
N VAL A 50 11.47 -1.09 -3.31
CA VAL A 50 10.30 -0.57 -2.60
C VAL A 50 9.20 -1.63 -2.60
N ALA A 51 8.67 -1.94 -1.43
CA ALA A 51 7.45 -2.72 -1.26
C ALA A 51 6.32 -1.76 -0.87
N ASN A 52 5.15 -1.93 -1.50
CA ASN A 52 3.93 -1.27 -1.08
C ASN A 52 2.85 -2.35 -0.96
N ALA A 53 2.19 -2.36 0.19
CA ALA A 53 1.10 -3.26 0.49
C ALA A 53 -0.15 -2.43 0.79
N GLN A 54 -1.27 -2.84 0.21
CA GLN A 54 -2.56 -2.18 0.40
C GLN A 54 -3.62 -3.24 0.69
N ALA A 55 -4.53 -2.93 1.60
CA ALA A 55 -5.66 -3.78 1.93
C ALA A 55 -6.86 -2.88 2.22
N GLU A 56 -8.04 -3.22 1.74
CA GLU A 56 -9.23 -2.37 1.93
C GLU A 56 -10.33 -3.15 2.64
N PRO A 57 -11.00 -2.54 3.64
CA PRO A 57 -12.09 -3.20 4.33
C PRO A 57 -13.31 -3.37 3.42
N VAL A 58 -13.94 -4.54 3.48
CA VAL A 58 -15.28 -4.74 2.91
C VAL A 58 -16.31 -4.32 3.95
N GLY A 59 -16.90 -3.13 3.75
CA GLY A 59 -17.86 -2.53 4.67
C GLY A 59 -17.24 -1.49 5.61
N ARG A 60 -18.00 -1.01 6.60
CA ARG A 60 -17.63 0.13 7.48
C ARG A 60 -17.41 -0.24 8.95
N ALA A 61 -17.31 -1.53 9.26
CA ALA A 61 -17.09 -1.97 10.63
C ALA A 61 -15.67 -1.60 11.08
N ARG A 62 -15.53 -1.01 12.29
CA ARG A 62 -14.23 -0.62 12.85
C ARG A 62 -13.22 -1.77 12.87
N ALA A 63 -13.68 -2.98 13.20
CA ALA A 63 -12.84 -4.18 13.20
C ALA A 63 -12.28 -4.50 11.79
N ALA A 64 -13.06 -4.29 10.74
CA ALA A 64 -12.60 -4.50 9.36
C ALA A 64 -11.52 -3.48 8.98
N THR A 65 -11.69 -2.22 9.37
CA THR A 65 -10.68 -1.16 9.18
C THR A 65 -9.37 -1.51 9.89
N THR A 66 -9.44 -1.89 11.18
CA THR A 66 -8.24 -2.28 11.95
C THR A 66 -7.56 -3.51 11.36
N LEU A 67 -8.33 -4.48 10.86
CA LEU A 67 -7.78 -5.65 10.18
C LEU A 67 -7.07 -5.26 8.88
N ALA A 68 -7.64 -4.36 8.08
CA ALA A 68 -7.00 -3.89 6.85
C ALA A 68 -5.63 -3.25 7.13
N ASP A 69 -5.53 -2.39 8.15
CA ASP A 69 -4.26 -1.78 8.58
C ASP A 69 -3.24 -2.82 9.10
N ALA A 70 -3.71 -3.89 9.74
CA ALA A 70 -2.84 -4.97 10.22
C ALA A 70 -2.31 -5.81 9.06
N VAL A 71 -3.18 -6.22 8.14
CA VAL A 71 -2.82 -7.00 6.95
C VAL A 71 -1.84 -6.24 6.06
N ALA A 72 -2.06 -4.94 5.83
CA ALA A 72 -1.13 -4.14 5.03
C ALA A 72 0.28 -4.11 5.63
N ARG A 73 0.40 -4.04 6.96
CA ARG A 73 1.70 -4.06 7.65
C ARG A 73 2.35 -5.44 7.65
N ASP A 74 1.56 -6.49 7.91
CA ASP A 74 2.04 -7.88 7.94
C ASP A 74 2.55 -8.36 6.57
N ALA A 75 1.98 -7.83 5.48
CA ALA A 75 2.46 -8.12 4.13
C ALA A 75 3.89 -7.59 3.83
N LEU A 76 4.46 -6.77 4.71
CA LEU A 76 5.84 -6.28 4.61
C LEU A 76 6.82 -7.01 5.52
N THR A 77 6.34 -7.90 6.40
CA THR A 77 7.22 -8.78 7.16
C THR A 77 7.59 -10.01 6.33
N PRO A 78 8.89 -10.36 6.24
CA PRO A 78 9.36 -11.51 5.48
C PRO A 78 8.94 -12.86 6.09
#